data_AF-A0A352KKB2-F1
#
_entry.id   AF-A0A352KKB2-F1
#
_cell.length_a   1.000
_cell.length_b   1.000
_cell.length_c   1.000
_cell.angle_alpha   90.00
_cell.angle_beta   90.00
_cell.angle_gamma   90.00
#
_symmetry.space_group_name_H-M   'P 1'
#
loop_
_entity.id
_entity.type
_entity.pdbx_description
1 polymer ?
#
loop_
_entity_poly.entity_id
_entity_poly.type
_entity_poly.pdbx_seq_one_letter_code
_entity_poly.pdbx_strand_id
1 'polypeptide(L)'
;MDVNEARSVLSKEMTKYRHRSLDKLLHLLDEEDYFKVKIGSEITYQIEVYARWASHQHNKLKVIGFIDDGSWRTMCPLSEEFEIYT
;
A
#
# COMPACT_ATOMS: atom_id res chain seq x y z
N MET A 1 -4.53 -12.99 11.17
CA MET A 1 -3.93 -11.65 11.12
C MET A 1 -4.20 -10.88 12.40
N ASP A 2 -3.16 -10.31 13.04
CA ASP A 2 -3.32 -9.23 14.03
C ASP A 2 -3.55 -7.91 13.28
N VAL A 3 -4.71 -7.28 13.51
CA VAL A 3 -5.15 -6.07 12.80
C VAL A 3 -4.34 -4.83 13.21
N ASN A 4 -3.93 -4.73 14.47
CA ASN A 4 -3.20 -3.57 14.96
C ASN A 4 -1.75 -3.61 14.48
N GLU A 5 -1.12 -4.79 14.52
CA GLU A 5 0.21 -4.99 13.95
C GLU A 5 0.19 -4.74 12.44
N ALA A 6 -0.75 -5.36 11.71
CA ALA A 6 -0.88 -5.19 10.26
C ALA A 6 -1.09 -3.71 9.87
N ARG A 7 -1.94 -2.98 10.60
CA ARG A 7 -2.15 -1.54 10.38
C ARG A 7 -0.87 -0.74 10.64
N SER A 8 -0.12 -1.07 11.69
CA SER A 8 1.14 -0.40 11.99
C SER A 8 2.19 -0.65 10.90
N VAL A 9 2.27 -1.89 10.41
CA VAL A 9 3.15 -2.28 9.30
C VAL A 9 2.77 -1.53 8.03
N LEU A 10 1.50 -1.59 7.63
CA LEU A 10 1.03 -0.91 6.43
C LEU A 10 1.27 0.60 6.51
N SER A 11 0.97 1.24 7.64
CA SER A 11 1.17 2.68 7.81
C SER A 11 2.65 3.09 7.71
N LYS A 12 3.55 2.27 8.27
CA LYS A 12 5.00 2.46 8.14
C LYS A 12 5.43 2.35 6.68
N GLU A 13 4.91 1.37 5.93
CA GLU A 13 5.24 1.21 4.52
C GLU A 13 4.65 2.35 3.67
N MET A 14 3.38 2.72 3.87
CA MET A 14 2.74 3.85 3.18
C MET A 14 3.42 5.19 3.45
N THR A 15 4.01 5.37 4.64
CA THR A 15 4.86 6.53 4.92
C THR A 15 6.06 6.61 3.98
N LYS A 16 6.65 5.48 3.55
CA LYS A 16 7.75 5.50 2.57
C LYS A 16 7.27 6.00 1.21
N TYR A 17 6.08 5.61 0.78
CA TYR A 17 5.47 6.09 -0.47
C TYR A 17 5.17 7.58 -0.42
N ARG A 18 4.73 8.12 0.73
CA ARG A 18 4.54 9.57 0.90
C ARG A 18 5.82 10.39 0.69
N HIS A 19 7.00 9.79 0.83
CA HIS A 19 8.30 10.44 0.62
C HIS A 19 8.91 10.12 -0.75
N ARG A 20 8.26 9.33 -1.61
CA ARG A 20 8.74 9.07 -2.98
C ARG A 20 8.51 10.30 -3.87
N SER A 21 9.32 10.43 -4.92
CA SER A 21 9.10 11.45 -5.96
C SER A 21 7.80 11.18 -6.72
N LEU A 22 7.23 12.23 -7.31
CA LEU A 22 6.03 12.12 -8.14
C LEU A 22 6.20 11.07 -9.26
N ASP A 23 7.32 11.08 -9.99
CA ASP A 23 7.61 10.10 -11.03
C ASP A 23 7.53 8.65 -10.54
N LYS A 24 8.00 8.38 -9.32
CA LYS A 24 7.94 7.03 -8.72
C LYS A 24 6.53 6.65 -8.31
N LEU A 25 5.67 7.62 -8.00
CA LEU A 25 4.27 7.38 -7.70
C LEU A 25 3.44 7.25 -8.99
N LEU A 26 3.80 7.96 -10.06
CA LEU A 26 3.18 7.81 -11.37
C LEU A 26 3.47 6.44 -11.98
N HIS A 27 4.66 5.86 -11.74
CA HIS A 27 4.97 4.48 -12.16
C HIS A 27 3.96 3.45 -11.64
N LEU A 28 3.34 3.71 -10.47
CA LEU A 28 2.33 2.84 -9.87
C LEU A 28 0.98 2.85 -10.60
N LEU A 29 0.79 3.72 -11.60
CA LEU A 29 -0.35 3.67 -12.50
C LEU A 29 -0.24 2.52 -13.51
N ASP A 30 1.00 2.13 -13.84
CA ASP A 30 1.29 1.11 -14.84
C ASP A 30 1.68 -0.22 -14.19
N GLU A 31 2.39 -0.19 -13.06
CA GLU A 31 2.90 -1.37 -12.37
C GLU A 31 2.76 -1.26 -10.85
N GLU A 32 2.01 -2.18 -10.25
CA GLU A 32 1.87 -2.27 -8.80
C GLU A 32 3.14 -2.80 -8.12
N ASP A 33 3.46 -2.28 -6.94
CA ASP A 33 4.51 -2.81 -6.09
C ASP A 33 3.92 -3.96 -5.24
N TYR A 34 4.42 -5.18 -5.41
CA TYR A 34 4.09 -6.33 -4.55
C TYR A 34 5.34 -6.82 -3.80
N PHE A 35 5.26 -6.88 -2.46
CA PHE A 35 6.39 -7.29 -1.63
C PHE A 35 5.94 -7.89 -0.29
N LYS A 36 6.88 -8.54 0.40
CA LYS A 36 6.63 -9.16 1.71
C LYS A 36 7.41 -8.45 2.80
N VAL A 37 6.76 -8.21 3.94
CA VAL A 37 7.37 -7.64 5.15
C VAL A 37 7.34 -8.69 6.27
N LYS A 38 8.52 -9.06 6.76
CA LYS A 38 8.65 -9.98 7.88
C LYS A 38 8.67 -9.21 9.19
N ILE A 39 7.80 -9.58 10.13
CA ILE A 39 7.77 -9.05 11.50
C ILE A 39 8.19 -10.18 12.45
N GLY A 40 9.35 -10.00 13.07
CA GLY A 40 9.96 -11.03 13.91
C GLY A 40 10.30 -12.31 13.14
N SER A 41 10.19 -13.47 13.80
CA SER A 41 10.50 -14.77 13.20
C SER A 41 9.31 -15.46 12.54
N GLU A 42 8.07 -15.10 12.89
CA GLU A 42 6.91 -15.96 12.66
C GLU A 42 5.88 -15.39 11.67
N ILE A 43 5.81 -14.08 11.47
CA ILE A 43 4.77 -13.45 10.64
C ILE A 43 5.39 -12.80 9.41
N THR A 44 4.83 -13.11 8.24
CA THR A 44 5.16 -12.47 6.97
C THR A 44 3.88 -11.87 6.40
N TYR A 45 3.85 -10.55 6.32
CA TYR A 45 2.79 -9.81 5.66
C TYR A 45 3.07 -9.68 4.17
N GLN A 46 2.04 -9.80 3.35
CA GLN A 46 2.07 -9.46 1.93
C GLN A 46 1.48 -8.07 1.77
N ILE A 47 2.17 -7.22 1.00
CA ILE A 47 1.76 -5.84 0.74
C ILE A 47 1.73 -5.62 -0.76
N GLU A 48 0.65 -5.02 -1.21
CA GLU A 48 0.42 -4.58 -2.59
C GLU A 48 0.16 -3.09 -2.57
N VAL A 49 0.81 -2.32 -3.45
CA VAL A 49 0.62 -0.87 -3.57
C VAL A 49 0.45 -0.51 -5.02
N TYR A 50 -0.66 0.15 -5.36
CA TYR A 50 -0.91 0.69 -6.69
C TYR A 50 -1.41 2.13 -6.61
N ALA A 51 -1.44 2.80 -7.76
CA ALA A 51 -2.02 4.13 -7.88
C ALA A 51 -3.14 4.17 -8.93
N ARG A 52 -4.04 5.16 -8.77
CA ARG A 52 -5.05 5.49 -9.78
C ARG A 52 -5.35 6.98 -9.75
N TRP A 53 -5.84 7.48 -10.87
CA TRP A 53 -6.39 8.84 -10.92
C TRP A 53 -7.64 8.93 -10.05
N ALA A 54 -7.66 9.90 -9.13
CA ALA A 54 -8.80 10.21 -8.28
C ALA A 54 -9.71 11.28 -8.90
N SER A 55 -9.25 11.96 -9.95
CA SER A 55 -10.00 12.96 -10.69
C SER A 55 -9.97 12.67 -12.19
N HIS A 56 -11.02 13.10 -12.89
CA HIS A 56 -11.10 12.97 -14.36
C HIS A 56 -10.06 13.81 -15.11
N GLN A 57 -9.52 14.86 -14.46
CA GLN A 57 -8.50 15.75 -15.04
C GLN A 57 -7.07 15.25 -14.79
N HIS A 58 -6.89 14.11 -14.14
CA HIS A 58 -5.57 13.53 -13.82
C HIS A 58 -4.63 14.49 -13.08
N ASN A 59 -5.20 15.42 -12.30
CA ASN A 59 -4.46 16.34 -11.44
C ASN A 59 -4.38 15.86 -9.97
N LYS A 60 -4.88 14.65 -9.72
CA LYS A 60 -5.00 14.07 -8.39
C LYS A 60 -4.75 12.58 -8.45
N LEU A 61 -3.63 12.17 -7.87
CA LEU A 61 -3.22 10.77 -7.79
C LEU A 61 -3.62 10.21 -6.42
N LYS A 62 -4.27 9.05 -6.40
CA LYS A 62 -4.54 8.29 -5.18
C LYS A 62 -3.65 7.05 -5.17
N VAL A 63 -2.87 6.90 -4.11
CA VAL A 63 -2.01 5.74 -3.84
C VAL A 63 -2.68 4.89 -2.77
N ILE A 64 -2.84 3.59 -3.04
CA ILE A 64 -3.58 2.66 -2.18
C ILE A 64 -2.66 1.48 -1.87
N GLY A 65 -2.51 1.16 -0.59
CA GLY A 65 -1.80 -0.01 -0.13
C GLY A 65 -2.74 -1.01 0.53
N PHE A 66 -2.54 -2.29 0.27
CA PHE A 66 -3.23 -3.42 0.88
C PHE A 66 -2.25 -4.26 1.68
N ILE A 67 -2.70 -4.85 2.79
CA ILE A 67 -1.92 -5.80 3.58
C ILE A 67 -2.75 -7.03 3.96
N ASP A 68 -2.14 -8.21 3.84
CA ASP A 68 -2.63 -9.48 4.39
C ASP A 68 -1.49 -10.31 4.98
N ASP A 69 -1.81 -11.38 5.72
CA ASP A 69 -0.85 -12.33 6.29
C ASP A 69 -0.71 -13.63 5.46
N GLY A 70 -1.24 -13.66 4.23
CA GLY A 70 -1.28 -14.80 3.33
C GLY A 70 -2.17 -15.96 3.80
N SER A 71 -2.89 -15.81 4.92
CA SER A 71 -3.74 -16.86 5.47
C SER A 71 -5.10 -16.89 4.79
N TRP A 72 -5.69 -18.08 4.64
CA TRP A 72 -7.05 -18.26 4.09
C TRP A 72 -8.17 -17.57 4.90
N ARG A 73 -7.84 -16.99 6.07
CA ARG A 73 -8.80 -16.27 6.92
C ARG A 73 -8.99 -14.81 6.51
N THR A 74 -8.17 -14.29 5.61
CA THR A 74 -8.16 -12.87 5.28
C THR A 74 -9.07 -12.61 4.08
N MET A 75 -10.39 -12.71 4.27
CA MET A 75 -11.38 -12.41 3.22
C MET A 75 -11.52 -10.90 2.94
N CYS A 76 -10.94 -10.04 3.78
CA CYS A 76 -10.81 -8.60 3.57
C CYS A 76 -9.39 -8.15 3.99
N PRO A 77 -8.47 -7.87 3.05
CA PRO A 77 -7.20 -7.22 3.39
C PRO A 77 -7.46 -5.85 4.03
N LEU A 78 -6.55 -5.40 4.90
CA LEU A 78 -6.60 -4.02 5.40
C LEU A 78 -6.03 -3.10 4.33
N SER A 79 -6.60 -1.92 4.17
CA SER A 79 -6.12 -0.91 3.23
C SER A 79 -5.85 0.43 3.89
N GLU A 80 -4.89 1.17 3.33
CA GLU A 80 -4.62 2.57 3.63
C GLU A 80 -4.41 3.31 2.31
N GLU A 81 -4.84 4.57 2.24
CA GLU A 81 -4.70 5.37 1.04
C GLU A 81 -4.27 6.80 1.37
N PHE A 82 -3.64 7.45 0.39
CA PHE A 82 -3.43 8.88 0.41
C PHE A 82 -3.51 9.48 -0.98
N GLU A 83 -3.66 10.80 -1.02
CA GLU A 83 -3.80 11.55 -2.26
C GLU A 83 -2.73 12.62 -2.35
N ILE A 84 -2.24 12.86 -3.56
CA ILE A 84 -1.37 13.98 -3.89
C ILE A 84 -1.89 14.71 -5.12
N TYR A 85 -1.60 16.00 -5.21
CA TYR A 85 -1.81 16.78 -6.41
C TYR A 85 -0.57 16.67 -7.29
N THR A 86 -0.79 16.50 -8.59
CA THR A 86 0.25 16.30 -9.62
C THR A 86 0.41 17.54 -10.48
#